data_AF-A0A842VXU5-F1
#
_entry.id   AF-A0A842VXU5-F1
#
_cell.length_a   1.000
_cell.length_b   1.000
_cell.length_c   1.000
_cell.angle_alpha   90.00
_cell.angle_beta   90.00
_cell.angle_gamma   90.00
#
_symmetry.space_group_name_H-M   'P 1'
#
loop_
_entity.id
_entity.type
_entity.pdbx_description
1 polymer ?
#
loop_
_entity_poly.entity_id
_entity_poly.type
_entity_poly.pdbx_seq_one_letter_code
_entity_poly.pdbx_strand_id
1 'polypeptide(L)'
;MLQDLIDGVKEIFQYKEMLKDVILAEMNTPDYILDKIFPIYEQMVDLVETFDLFTVDEIEEFMNVHLIKYIQRPFFPVFAGLYINALINKLFQSHDEIKLNIEEFCDKVLQDAETDSELAEDKVAADEVGYSLDYLGYLMGEGKKLIIKGSVGDFAGALMDENAVLIVYGKHGRNYGYERDPTSKIY
;
A
#
# COMPACT_ATOMS: atom_id res chain seq x y z
N MET A 1 -17.77 9.19 6.02
CA MET A 1 -17.30 7.79 6.21
C MET A 1 -16.90 7.15 4.87
N LEU A 2 -17.67 6.24 4.23
CA LEU A 2 -17.24 5.62 2.96
C LEU A 2 -17.01 6.63 1.81
N GLN A 3 -17.78 7.72 1.78
CA GLN A 3 -17.63 8.77 0.77
C GLN A 3 -16.27 9.48 0.85
N ASP A 4 -15.72 9.67 2.05
CA ASP A 4 -14.42 10.33 2.22
C ASP A 4 -13.29 9.46 1.67
N LEU A 5 -13.38 8.14 1.87
CA LEU A 5 -12.44 7.18 1.28
C LEU A 5 -12.48 7.25 -0.26
N ILE A 6 -13.68 7.33 -0.83
CA ILE A 6 -13.93 7.43 -2.28
C ILE A 6 -13.45 8.76 -2.85
N ASP A 7 -13.60 9.87 -2.14
CA ASP A 7 -13.16 11.16 -2.64
C ASP A 7 -11.64 11.31 -2.51
N GLY A 8 -11.05 10.83 -1.42
CA GLY A 8 -9.59 10.83 -1.25
C GLY A 8 -8.86 10.05 -2.35
N VAL A 9 -9.40 8.93 -2.84
CA VAL A 9 -8.76 8.18 -3.93
C VAL A 9 -8.67 8.98 -5.23
N LYS A 10 -9.57 9.94 -5.46
CA LYS A 10 -9.51 10.81 -6.64
C LYS A 10 -8.41 11.86 -6.52
N GLU A 11 -8.01 12.19 -5.29
CA GLU A 11 -6.98 13.17 -5.00
C GLU A 11 -5.59 12.54 -5.09
N ILE A 12 -5.38 11.31 -4.60
CA ILE A 12 -4.05 10.69 -4.57
C ILE A 12 -3.43 10.48 -5.96
N PHE A 13 -4.23 10.20 -7.00
CA PHE A 13 -3.72 10.02 -8.36
C PHE A 13 -3.36 11.35 -9.06
N GLN A 14 -3.65 12.50 -8.45
CA GLN A 14 -3.23 13.81 -8.96
C GLN A 14 -1.73 14.04 -8.73
N TYR A 15 -1.12 13.35 -7.77
CA TYR A 15 0.31 13.43 -7.45
C TYR A 15 1.22 12.65 -8.41
N LYS A 16 0.68 12.11 -9.52
CA LYS A 16 1.42 11.34 -10.53
C LYS A 16 2.71 12.00 -11.03
N GLU A 17 2.75 13.33 -11.11
CA GLU A 17 3.93 14.06 -11.59
C GLU A 17 5.05 14.08 -10.55
N MET A 18 4.74 13.99 -9.25
CA MET A 18 5.75 13.88 -8.19
C MET A 18 6.43 12.50 -8.20
N LEU A 19 5.71 11.46 -8.62
CA LEU A 19 6.21 10.07 -8.63
C LEU A 19 7.01 9.71 -9.88
N LYS A 20 6.86 10.45 -10.99
CA LYS A 20 7.72 10.31 -12.18
C LYS A 20 9.19 10.45 -11.83
N ASP A 21 9.54 11.43 -11.00
CA ASP A 21 10.93 11.70 -10.61
C ASP A 21 11.51 10.65 -9.65
N VAL A 22 10.65 9.88 -8.97
CA VAL A 22 11.04 8.81 -8.04
C VAL A 22 11.39 7.54 -8.79
N ILE A 23 10.65 7.25 -9.85
CA ILE A 23 10.77 6.00 -10.62
C ILE A 23 11.82 6.11 -11.73
N LEU A 24 12.14 7.34 -12.18
CA LEU A 24 13.27 7.60 -13.08
C LEU A 24 14.63 7.54 -12.39
N ALA A 25 14.67 7.56 -11.05
CA ALA A 25 15.89 7.26 -10.34
C ALA A 25 16.13 5.74 -10.38
N GLU A 26 17.33 5.35 -10.80
CA GLU A 26 17.68 3.94 -10.95
C GLU A 26 17.38 3.17 -9.66
N MET A 27 16.72 2.01 -9.80
CA MET A 27 16.21 1.13 -8.74
C MET A 27 17.27 0.59 -7.74
N ASN A 28 18.51 1.07 -7.79
CA ASN A 28 19.65 0.60 -7.00
C ASN A 28 19.90 1.40 -5.72
N THR A 29 19.04 2.36 -5.36
CA THR A 29 19.16 3.15 -4.12
C THR A 29 17.83 3.22 -3.36
N PRO A 30 17.50 2.20 -2.53
CA PRO A 30 16.28 2.19 -1.70
C PRO A 30 16.10 3.46 -0.87
N ASP A 31 17.18 3.98 -0.28
CA ASP A 31 17.15 5.21 0.54
C ASP A 31 16.65 6.43 -0.26
N TYR A 32 17.09 6.57 -1.52
CA TYR A 32 16.65 7.65 -2.40
C TYR A 32 15.15 7.53 -2.73
N ILE A 33 14.67 6.30 -2.92
CA ILE A 33 13.25 6.03 -3.18
C ILE A 33 12.43 6.45 -1.95
N LEU A 34 12.84 6.04 -0.75
CA LEU A 34 12.15 6.37 0.50
C LEU A 34 12.10 7.89 0.76
N ASP A 35 13.21 8.62 0.52
CA ASP A 35 13.27 10.08 0.66
C ASP A 35 12.24 10.82 -0.20
N LYS A 36 11.94 10.28 -1.40
CA LYS A 36 10.97 10.89 -2.31
C LYS A 36 9.53 10.45 -2.05
N ILE A 37 9.35 9.27 -1.48
CA ILE A 37 8.04 8.76 -1.07
C ILE A 37 7.52 9.51 0.14
N PHE A 38 8.40 9.92 1.06
CA PHE A 38 8.01 10.59 2.30
C PHE A 38 7.10 11.83 2.11
N PRO A 39 7.42 12.83 1.25
CA PRO A 39 6.55 13.98 1.03
C PRO A 39 5.20 13.66 0.37
N ILE A 40 5.12 12.55 -0.38
CA ILE A 40 3.86 12.08 -0.97
C ILE A 40 3.01 11.45 0.12
N TYR A 41 3.64 10.63 0.96
CA TYR A 41 2.99 9.99 2.10
C TYR A 41 2.48 11.01 3.12
N GLU A 42 3.24 12.05 3.45
CA GLU A 42 2.78 13.14 4.34
C GLU A 42 1.49 13.79 3.86
N GLN A 43 1.36 14.05 2.54
CA GLN A 43 0.13 14.61 1.99
C GLN A 43 -1.06 13.64 2.09
N MET A 44 -0.83 12.34 1.95
CA MET A 44 -1.87 11.34 2.17
C MET A 44 -2.29 11.27 3.62
N VAL A 45 -1.35 11.37 4.56
CA VAL A 45 -1.65 11.45 6.00
C VAL A 45 -2.49 12.68 6.30
N ASP A 46 -2.07 13.87 5.83
CA ASP A 46 -2.82 15.12 6.02
C ASP A 46 -4.26 15.02 5.49
N LEU A 47 -4.44 14.41 4.32
CA LEU A 47 -5.75 14.16 3.74
C LEU A 47 -6.59 13.22 4.62
N VAL A 48 -6.02 12.06 4.97
CA VAL A 48 -6.69 11.04 5.78
C VAL A 48 -7.05 11.54 7.17
N GLU A 49 -6.25 12.43 7.76
CA GLU A 49 -6.53 13.07 9.04
C GLU A 49 -7.86 13.85 9.02
N THR A 50 -8.26 14.40 7.89
CA THR A 50 -9.55 15.11 7.75
C THR A 50 -10.78 14.22 7.74
N PHE A 51 -10.61 12.90 7.52
CA PHE A 51 -11.74 11.98 7.38
C PHE A 51 -12.41 11.71 8.73
N ASP A 52 -13.71 11.40 8.68
CA ASP A 52 -14.42 10.83 9.82
C ASP A 52 -13.77 9.50 10.25
N LEU A 53 -14.11 9.03 11.46
CA LEU A 53 -13.72 7.69 11.90
C LEU A 53 -14.25 6.63 10.92
N PHE A 54 -13.41 5.65 10.63
CA PHE A 54 -13.73 4.49 9.81
C PHE A 54 -13.22 3.22 10.48
N THR A 55 -13.63 2.08 9.95
CA THR A 55 -13.32 0.73 10.43
C THR A 55 -12.47 -0.03 9.43
N VAL A 56 -11.89 -1.15 9.87
CA VAL A 56 -11.18 -2.08 8.98
C VAL A 56 -12.11 -2.59 7.87
N ASP A 57 -13.32 -3.00 8.22
CA ASP A 57 -14.31 -3.52 7.26
C ASP A 57 -14.63 -2.49 6.16
N GLU A 58 -14.71 -1.21 6.50
CA GLU A 58 -14.91 -0.13 5.53
C GLU A 58 -13.70 0.06 4.60
N ILE A 59 -12.46 -0.15 5.09
CA ILE A 59 -11.26 -0.16 4.25
C ILE A 59 -11.31 -1.35 3.29
N GLU A 60 -11.65 -2.54 3.78
CA GLU A 60 -11.76 -3.75 2.96
C GLU A 60 -12.84 -3.60 1.87
N GLU A 61 -14.01 -3.07 2.22
CA GLU A 61 -15.08 -2.75 1.27
C GLU A 61 -14.59 -1.73 0.23
N PHE A 62 -13.99 -0.63 0.70
CA PHE A 62 -13.44 0.40 -0.18
C PHE A 62 -12.43 -0.18 -1.18
N MET A 63 -11.51 -1.03 -0.72
CA MET A 63 -10.53 -1.70 -1.58
C MET A 63 -11.21 -2.52 -2.67
N ASN A 64 -12.12 -3.39 -2.27
CA ASN A 64 -12.76 -4.38 -3.13
C ASN A 64 -13.79 -3.81 -4.12
N VAL A 65 -14.35 -2.63 -3.83
CA VAL A 65 -15.45 -2.03 -4.61
C VAL A 65 -15.03 -0.75 -5.33
N HIS A 66 -14.12 0.04 -4.74
CA HIS A 66 -13.80 1.38 -5.22
C HIS A 66 -12.35 1.51 -5.68
N LEU A 67 -11.38 1.07 -4.88
CA LEU A 67 -9.97 1.17 -5.23
C LEU A 67 -9.62 0.30 -6.44
N ILE A 68 -10.22 -0.90 -6.54
CA ILE A 68 -10.00 -1.82 -7.66
C ILE A 68 -10.27 -1.18 -9.04
N LYS A 69 -11.13 -0.15 -9.12
CA LYS A 69 -11.44 0.55 -10.37
C LYS A 69 -10.27 1.37 -10.92
N TYR A 70 -9.19 1.51 -10.15
CA TYR A 70 -8.01 2.30 -10.50
C TYR A 70 -6.78 1.44 -10.81
N ILE A 71 -6.87 0.10 -10.82
CA ILE A 71 -5.70 -0.79 -10.97
C ILE A 71 -4.89 -0.53 -12.24
N GLN A 72 -5.54 -0.06 -13.32
CA GLN A 72 -4.90 0.25 -14.59
C GLN A 72 -4.20 1.62 -14.60
N ARG A 73 -4.24 2.37 -13.50
CA ARG A 73 -3.56 3.66 -13.39
C ARG A 73 -2.04 3.44 -13.27
N PRO A 74 -1.22 4.27 -13.92
CA PRO A 74 0.22 4.23 -13.72
C PRO A 74 0.57 4.37 -12.23
N PHE A 75 1.52 3.55 -11.78
CA PHE A 75 2.02 3.54 -10.40
C PHE A 75 0.94 3.19 -9.35
N PHE A 76 -0.10 2.48 -9.77
CA PHE A 76 -1.17 2.05 -8.88
C PHE A 76 -0.67 1.35 -7.60
N PRO A 77 0.21 0.32 -7.65
CA PRO A 77 0.66 -0.38 -6.44
C PRO A 77 1.25 0.56 -5.38
N VAL A 78 2.01 1.57 -5.80
CA VAL A 78 2.62 2.57 -4.93
C VAL A 78 1.58 3.52 -4.35
N PHE A 79 0.75 4.16 -5.20
CA PHE A 79 -0.24 5.14 -4.73
C PHE A 79 -1.31 4.50 -3.85
N ALA A 80 -1.87 3.38 -4.31
CA ALA A 80 -2.89 2.65 -3.58
C ALA A 80 -2.31 2.13 -2.26
N GLY A 81 -1.08 1.60 -2.28
CA GLY A 81 -0.41 1.09 -1.11
C GLY A 81 -0.11 2.14 -0.04
N LEU A 82 0.46 3.29 -0.43
CA LEU A 82 0.68 4.41 0.49
C LEU A 82 -0.63 4.95 1.08
N TYR A 83 -1.68 5.02 0.27
CA TYR A 83 -2.98 5.52 0.73
C TYR A 83 -3.64 4.56 1.73
N ILE A 84 -3.66 3.26 1.43
CA ILE A 84 -4.15 2.25 2.37
C ILE A 84 -3.29 2.24 3.64
N ASN A 85 -1.97 2.41 3.52
CA ASN A 85 -1.09 2.53 4.68
C ASN A 85 -1.42 3.76 5.55
N ALA A 86 -1.74 4.92 4.96
CA ALA A 86 -2.17 6.10 5.70
C ALA A 86 -3.48 5.85 6.47
N LEU A 87 -4.45 5.17 5.85
CA LEU A 87 -5.70 4.75 6.52
C LEU A 87 -5.42 3.81 7.71
N ILE A 88 -4.53 2.83 7.52
CA ILE A 88 -4.12 1.89 8.59
C ILE A 88 -3.46 2.64 9.75
N ASN A 89 -2.56 3.59 9.46
CA ASN A 89 -1.89 4.36 10.51
C ASN A 89 -2.84 5.27 11.28
N LYS A 90 -3.88 5.81 10.63
CA LYS A 90 -4.98 6.50 11.34
C LYS A 90 -5.75 5.55 12.26
N LEU A 91 -6.05 4.33 11.82
CA LEU A 91 -6.68 3.32 12.71
C LEU A 91 -5.81 2.99 13.93
N PHE A 92 -4.49 2.94 13.78
CA PHE A 92 -3.55 2.69 14.88
C PHE A 92 -3.54 3.79 15.96
N GLN A 93 -4.13 4.96 15.72
CA GLN A 93 -4.34 5.97 16.76
C GLN A 93 -5.30 5.50 17.86
N SER A 94 -6.18 4.53 17.54
CA SER A 94 -7.17 3.97 18.46
C SER A 94 -7.05 2.46 18.67
N HIS A 95 -6.15 1.79 17.95
CA HIS A 95 -5.95 0.35 18.00
C HIS A 95 -4.45 0.02 18.11
N ASP A 96 -4.12 -1.06 18.80
CA ASP A 96 -2.75 -1.58 18.86
C ASP A 96 -2.54 -2.74 17.87
N GLU A 97 -3.62 -3.45 17.52
CA GLU A 97 -3.60 -4.55 16.55
C GLU A 97 -4.66 -4.31 15.49
N ILE A 98 -4.26 -4.40 14.22
CA ILE A 98 -5.13 -4.35 13.05
C ILE A 98 -4.96 -5.64 12.26
N LYS A 99 -6.07 -6.22 11.82
CA LYS A 99 -6.10 -7.39 10.93
C LYS A 99 -6.78 -6.97 9.65
N LEU A 100 -6.09 -7.08 8.53
CA LEU A 100 -6.61 -6.71 7.23
C LEU A 100 -6.61 -7.93 6.31
N ASN A 101 -7.75 -8.23 5.71
CA ASN A 101 -7.89 -9.27 4.70
C ASN A 101 -7.99 -8.65 3.31
N ILE A 102 -6.94 -8.87 2.51
CA ILE A 102 -6.83 -8.36 1.15
C ILE A 102 -6.81 -9.48 0.10
N GLU A 103 -7.12 -10.73 0.50
CA GLU A 103 -7.15 -11.87 -0.43
C GLU A 103 -8.06 -11.62 -1.63
N GLU A 104 -9.30 -11.19 -1.39
CA GLU A 104 -10.27 -10.91 -2.46
C GLU A 104 -9.79 -9.81 -3.40
N PHE A 105 -9.16 -8.77 -2.85
CA PHE A 105 -8.59 -7.68 -3.63
C PHE A 105 -7.45 -8.17 -4.52
N CYS A 106 -6.53 -8.97 -3.95
CA CYS A 106 -5.42 -9.56 -4.70
C CYS A 106 -5.93 -10.47 -5.83
N ASP A 107 -6.92 -11.31 -5.55
CA ASP A 107 -7.52 -12.21 -6.55
C ASP A 107 -8.14 -11.43 -7.72
N LYS A 108 -8.82 -10.31 -7.43
CA LYS A 108 -9.39 -9.42 -8.45
C LYS A 108 -8.31 -8.76 -9.30
N VAL A 109 -7.24 -8.26 -8.68
CA VAL A 109 -6.10 -7.67 -9.41
C VAL A 109 -5.47 -8.69 -10.37
N LEU A 110 -5.31 -9.93 -9.92
CA LEU A 110 -4.78 -11.03 -10.74
C LEU A 110 -5.70 -11.34 -11.93
N GLN A 111 -7.00 -11.47 -11.69
CA GLN A 111 -7.98 -11.77 -12.75
C GLN A 111 -8.02 -10.68 -13.82
N ASP A 112 -7.99 -9.41 -13.41
CA ASP A 112 -7.97 -8.28 -14.36
C ASP A 112 -6.66 -8.24 -15.16
N ALA A 113 -5.51 -8.53 -14.53
CA ALA A 113 -4.23 -8.61 -15.23
C ALA A 113 -4.18 -9.75 -16.25
N GLU A 114 -4.72 -10.92 -15.91
CA GLU A 114 -4.80 -12.07 -16.83
C GLU A 114 -5.72 -11.78 -18.02
N THR A 115 -6.89 -11.18 -17.78
CA THR A 115 -7.86 -10.87 -18.84
C THR A 115 -7.43 -9.75 -19.78
N ASP A 116 -6.74 -8.71 -19.29
CA ASP A 116 -6.15 -7.68 -20.15
C ASP A 116 -4.92 -8.18 -20.91
N SER A 117 -4.17 -9.15 -20.37
CA SER A 117 -3.01 -9.74 -21.05
C SER A 117 -3.38 -10.59 -22.28
N GLU A 118 -4.60 -11.12 -22.35
CA GLU A 118 -5.08 -11.84 -23.54
C GLU A 118 -5.36 -10.93 -24.74
N LEU A 119 -5.40 -9.59 -24.55
CA LEU A 119 -5.58 -8.58 -25.60
C LEU A 119 -4.31 -7.78 -25.94
N ALA A 120 -3.23 -7.93 -25.17
CA ALA A 120 -1.95 -7.25 -25.40
C ALA A 120 -0.93 -8.23 -26.00
N GLU A 121 -0.57 -8.04 -27.27
CA GLU A 121 0.39 -8.88 -28.02
C GLU A 121 1.82 -8.89 -27.43
N ASP A 122 2.10 -8.10 -26.39
CA ASP A 122 3.37 -8.10 -25.67
C ASP A 122 3.17 -8.60 -24.24
N LYS A 123 3.63 -9.83 -23.99
CA LYS A 123 3.64 -10.51 -22.70
C LYS A 123 4.44 -9.71 -21.66
N VAL A 124 3.76 -8.82 -20.93
CA VAL A 124 4.18 -8.49 -19.57
C VAL A 124 3.88 -9.73 -18.77
N ALA A 125 4.92 -10.48 -18.38
CA ALA A 125 4.74 -11.64 -17.52
C ALA A 125 3.97 -11.19 -16.28
N ALA A 126 3.04 -12.00 -15.79
CA ALA A 126 2.33 -11.73 -14.53
C ALA A 126 3.31 -11.38 -13.38
N ASP A 127 4.58 -11.78 -13.51
CA ASP A 127 5.74 -11.48 -12.66
C ASP A 127 6.22 -10.01 -12.66
N GLU A 128 5.74 -9.17 -13.58
CA GLU A 128 6.07 -7.74 -13.69
C GLU A 128 4.93 -6.81 -13.25
N VAL A 129 3.68 -7.29 -13.20
CA VAL A 129 2.55 -6.54 -12.66
C VAL A 129 2.57 -6.73 -11.14
N GLY A 130 2.78 -5.64 -10.39
CA GLY A 130 2.76 -5.70 -8.92
C GLY A 130 1.48 -6.38 -8.42
N TYR A 131 1.63 -7.53 -7.76
CA TYR A 131 0.54 -8.43 -7.37
C TYR A 131 -0.41 -7.88 -6.29
N SER A 132 -0.12 -6.69 -5.75
CA SER A 132 -0.74 -6.18 -4.54
C SER A 132 -0.32 -4.72 -4.28
N LEU A 133 -0.52 -4.27 -3.04
CA LEU A 133 -0.25 -2.92 -2.56
C LEU A 133 1.17 -2.81 -1.99
N ASP A 134 1.95 -1.84 -2.46
CA ASP A 134 3.28 -1.54 -1.93
C ASP A 134 3.19 -0.80 -0.58
N TYR A 135 4.28 -0.70 0.18
CA TYR A 135 4.39 0.14 1.39
C TYR A 135 3.39 -0.17 2.53
N LEU A 136 2.75 -1.35 2.55
CA LEU A 136 1.92 -1.71 3.70
C LEU A 136 2.77 -1.89 4.96
N GLY A 137 2.39 -1.22 6.05
CA GLY A 137 3.19 -1.16 7.27
C GLY A 137 4.31 -0.11 7.22
N TYR A 138 4.31 0.79 6.24
CA TYR A 138 5.28 1.88 6.16
C TYR A 138 5.11 2.86 7.35
N LEU A 139 6.21 3.19 8.03
CA LEU A 139 6.23 4.04 9.22
C LEU A 139 5.24 3.60 10.31
N MET A 140 5.05 2.29 10.46
CA MET A 140 4.19 1.75 11.51
C MET A 140 4.79 2.07 12.89
N GLY A 141 3.96 2.65 13.76
CA GLY A 141 4.40 3.17 15.06
C GLY A 141 4.77 2.10 16.10
N GLU A 142 5.41 2.56 17.18
CA GLU A 142 5.92 1.70 18.26
C GLU A 142 4.84 0.77 18.84
N GLY A 143 5.20 -0.50 19.01
CA GLY A 143 4.35 -1.52 19.65
C GLY A 143 3.09 -1.89 18.85
N LYS A 144 2.91 -1.36 17.63
CA LYS A 144 1.77 -1.67 16.77
C LYS A 144 1.95 -3.00 16.05
N LYS A 145 0.82 -3.65 15.77
CA LYS A 145 0.79 -4.94 15.10
C LYS A 145 -0.17 -4.94 13.92
N LEU A 146 0.35 -5.16 12.73
CA LEU A 146 -0.42 -5.33 11.50
C LEU A 146 -0.37 -6.80 11.08
N ILE A 147 -1.54 -7.42 10.94
CA ILE A 147 -1.68 -8.77 10.39
C ILE A 147 -2.39 -8.67 9.06
N ILE A 148 -1.75 -9.14 7.99
CA ILE A 148 -2.31 -9.14 6.64
C ILE A 148 -2.58 -10.57 6.22
N LYS A 149 -3.80 -10.83 5.76
CA LYS A 149 -4.14 -12.05 5.02
C LYS A 149 -4.24 -11.70 3.54
N GLY A 150 -3.42 -12.31 2.70
CA GLY A 150 -3.24 -11.91 1.30
C GLY A 150 -1.80 -11.49 0.99
N SER A 151 -1.54 -11.08 -0.25
CA SER A 151 -0.18 -10.74 -0.71
C SER A 151 0.10 -9.24 -0.56
N VAL A 152 1.34 -8.89 -0.25
CA VAL A 152 1.80 -7.49 -0.13
C VAL A 152 2.89 -7.19 -1.14
N GLY A 153 2.97 -5.93 -1.55
CA GLY A 153 3.87 -5.47 -2.60
C GLY A 153 5.27 -5.18 -2.09
N ASP A 154 5.98 -4.35 -2.84
CA ASP A 154 7.31 -3.89 -2.49
C ASP A 154 7.28 -2.93 -1.29
N PHE A 155 8.38 -2.87 -0.53
CA PHE A 155 8.62 -2.02 0.63
C PHE A 155 7.61 -2.18 1.78
N ALA A 156 6.91 -3.31 1.86
CA ALA A 156 6.10 -3.63 3.03
C ALA A 156 6.97 -3.67 4.31
N GLY A 157 6.49 -3.05 5.39
CA GLY A 157 7.22 -2.89 6.65
C GLY A 157 8.45 -1.97 6.58
N ALA A 158 8.56 -1.10 5.59
CA ALA A 158 9.64 -0.13 5.53
C ALA A 158 9.52 0.94 6.65
N LEU A 159 10.64 1.24 7.30
CA LEU A 159 10.81 2.25 8.35
C LEU A 159 9.87 2.09 9.56
N MET A 160 9.49 0.87 9.93
CA MET A 160 8.72 0.61 11.16
C MET A 160 9.51 0.97 12.42
N ASP A 161 8.82 1.46 13.45
CA ASP A 161 9.38 1.81 14.76
C ASP A 161 9.58 0.58 15.67
N GLU A 162 10.20 0.80 16.82
CA GLU A 162 10.56 -0.24 17.80
C GLU A 162 9.37 -1.14 18.17
N ASN A 163 9.63 -2.44 18.34
CA ASN A 163 8.63 -3.45 18.73
C ASN A 163 7.38 -3.53 17.82
N ALA A 164 7.36 -2.83 16.68
CA ALA A 164 6.30 -2.96 15.70
C ALA A 164 6.40 -4.31 14.98
N VAL A 165 5.26 -4.93 14.72
CA VAL A 165 5.18 -6.28 14.14
C VAL A 165 4.27 -6.31 12.92
N LEU A 166 4.84 -6.66 11.77
CA LEU A 166 4.09 -6.99 10.57
C LEU A 166 4.06 -8.51 10.37
N ILE A 167 2.87 -9.10 10.20
CA ILE A 167 2.70 -10.53 9.90
C ILE A 167 1.93 -10.66 8.59
N VAL A 168 2.52 -11.34 7.60
CA VAL A 168 1.91 -11.54 6.29
C VAL A 168 1.61 -13.02 6.04
N TYR A 169 0.32 -13.36 6.01
CA TYR A 169 -0.17 -14.67 5.58
C TYR A 169 -0.41 -14.67 4.06
N GLY A 170 0.68 -14.64 3.29
CA GLY A 170 0.64 -14.60 1.83
C GLY A 170 2.03 -14.45 1.20
N LYS A 171 2.09 -13.92 -0.03
CA LYS A 171 3.36 -13.59 -0.68
C LYS A 171 3.76 -12.14 -0.38
N HIS A 172 5.05 -11.83 -0.49
CA HIS A 172 5.55 -10.47 -0.44
C HIS A 172 6.28 -10.10 -1.74
N GLY A 173 6.42 -8.79 -2.00
CA GLY A 173 7.11 -8.24 -3.15
C GLY A 173 8.61 -8.57 -3.21
N ARG A 174 9.25 -8.09 -4.29
CA ARG A 174 10.68 -8.24 -4.57
C ARG A 174 11.53 -7.52 -3.55
N ASN A 175 11.09 -6.32 -3.15
CA ASN A 175 11.73 -5.52 -2.12
C ASN A 175 10.87 -5.66 -0.86
N TYR A 176 11.32 -6.36 0.18
CA TYR A 176 10.54 -6.56 1.41
C TYR A 176 11.33 -6.08 2.63
N GLY A 177 10.73 -5.17 3.40
CA GLY A 177 11.26 -4.66 4.67
C GLY A 177 12.48 -3.76 4.56
N TYR A 178 12.44 -2.64 5.30
CA TYR A 178 13.64 -1.95 5.77
C TYR A 178 13.38 -1.54 7.21
N GLU A 179 13.96 -2.25 8.17
CA GLU A 179 13.71 -1.97 9.59
C GLU A 179 14.51 -0.72 10.00
N ARG A 180 13.81 0.27 10.57
CA ARG A 180 14.49 1.43 11.15
C ARG A 180 15.17 1.05 12.46
N ASP A 181 14.60 0.08 13.17
CA ASP A 181 15.08 -0.42 14.45
C ASP A 181 15.18 -1.97 14.45
N PRO A 182 16.26 -2.56 15.01
CA PRO A 182 16.48 -4.01 15.04
C PRO A 182 15.53 -4.82 15.93
N THR A 183 14.64 -4.18 16.69
CA THR A 183 13.62 -4.84 17.53
C THR A 183 12.28 -5.01 16.81
N SER A 184 12.04 -4.23 15.75
CA SER A 184 10.91 -4.39 14.84
C SER A 184 11.01 -5.74 14.14
N LYS A 185 9.86 -6.32 13.77
CA LYS A 185 9.85 -7.65 13.15
C LYS A 185 8.86 -7.76 12.02
N ILE A 186 9.30 -8.48 11.01
CA ILE A 186 8.49 -8.85 9.86
C ILE A 186 8.44 -10.37 9.77
N TYR A 187 7.23 -10.93 9.73
CA TYR A 187 6.95 -12.37 9.73
C TYR A 187 6.16 -12.82 8.50
#